data_AF-A0A918BWK9-F1
#
_entry.id   AF-A0A918BWK9-F1
#
_cell.length_a   1.000
_cell.length_b   1.000
_cell.length_c   1.000
_cell.angle_alpha   90.00
_cell.angle_beta   90.00
_cell.angle_gamma   90.00
#
_symmetry.space_group_name_H-M   'P 1'
#
loop_
_entity.id
_entity.type
_entity.pdbx_description
1 polymer ?
#
loop_
_entity_poly.entity_id
_entity_poly.type
_entity_poly.pdbx_seq_one_letter_code
_entity_poly.pdbx_strand_id
1 'polypeptide(L)'
;MASSTSQPEARTRPSDDGVARRLLDSSAQLSYDPLTEVDWDTPLDTDFHGASPEWSTLYGTPYWNELSEAQRKALTRQEAASVASTGIWFEMILQQMVLRDIYAKDPTDDTVQWALTEIADECRHSIMFARGAKKLGAPAYRPHRVALELGRFFKTVAFGEAAYAAILVAEEVLDVMQRDWMRDERVVPFVRTINNIHVVEESRHMKFARDETRRHLSRAGRLRRRIHAVLISVAAYVIVTSMVNRKVYANAGLDEERALREAKANEHHKSMMRASCSGLMEFLASVGLLTRPALFFYRRAHLV
;
A
#
# COMPACT_ATOMS: atom_id res chain seq x y z
N MET A 1 -36.52 18.12 52.61
CA MET A 1 -36.25 17.00 51.69
C MET A 1 -36.38 17.53 50.28
N ALA A 2 -35.26 17.78 49.60
CA ALA A 2 -35.25 18.16 48.19
C ALA A 2 -34.36 17.13 47.48
N SER A 3 -35.00 16.28 46.67
CA SER A 3 -34.33 15.23 45.89
C SER A 3 -33.50 15.85 44.78
N SER A 4 -32.19 15.69 44.86
CA SER A 4 -31.25 15.97 43.78
C SER A 4 -31.22 14.79 42.83
N THR A 5 -31.97 14.86 41.74
CA THR A 5 -31.79 13.97 40.59
C THR A 5 -30.55 14.41 39.81
N SER A 6 -29.44 13.71 40.00
CA SER A 6 -28.28 13.78 39.11
C SER A 6 -28.64 13.14 37.76
N GLN A 7 -28.65 13.93 36.69
CA GLN A 7 -28.61 13.39 35.34
C GLN A 7 -27.23 12.77 35.09
N PRO A 8 -27.13 11.59 34.44
CA PRO A 8 -25.84 11.05 34.05
C PRO A 8 -25.26 11.95 32.95
N GLU A 9 -24.02 12.40 33.16
CA GLU A 9 -23.24 13.11 32.14
C GLU A 9 -23.25 12.29 30.85
N ALA A 10 -23.78 12.91 29.79
CA ALA A 10 -23.66 12.39 28.45
C ALA A 10 -22.17 12.30 28.10
N ARG A 11 -21.66 11.07 28.10
CA ARG A 11 -20.31 10.73 27.65
C ARG A 11 -20.10 11.34 26.26
N THR A 12 -19.41 12.48 26.21
CA THR A 12 -19.00 13.16 24.99
C THR A 12 -18.15 12.18 24.19
N ARG A 13 -18.59 11.86 22.97
CA ARG A 13 -17.70 11.21 21.99
C ARG A 13 -16.50 12.14 21.79
N PRO A 14 -15.27 11.62 21.70
CA PRO A 14 -14.12 12.46 21.43
C PRO A 14 -14.38 13.23 20.13
N SER A 15 -14.14 14.55 20.13
CA SER A 15 -14.27 15.37 18.93
C SER A 15 -13.31 14.87 17.84
N ASP A 16 -13.75 15.01 16.60
CA ASP A 16 -13.08 14.49 15.42
C ASP A 16 -11.63 15.01 15.25
N ASP A 17 -11.34 16.20 15.81
CA ASP A 17 -10.03 16.85 15.88
C ASP A 17 -8.97 16.01 16.60
N GLY A 18 -9.38 15.12 17.51
CA GLY A 18 -8.45 14.39 18.36
C GLY A 18 -7.57 13.39 17.59
N VAL A 19 -8.04 12.78 16.50
CA VAL A 19 -7.24 11.82 15.72
C VAL A 19 -6.18 12.56 14.92
N ALA A 20 -6.58 13.53 14.08
CA ALA A 20 -5.67 14.29 13.24
C ALA A 20 -4.60 15.00 14.06
N ARG A 21 -4.97 15.64 15.17
CA ARG A 21 -4.02 16.29 16.08
C ARG A 21 -2.98 15.33 16.66
N ARG A 22 -3.40 14.15 17.14
CA ARG A 22 -2.46 13.14 17.64
C ARG A 22 -1.53 12.62 16.55
N LEU A 23 -2.00 12.54 15.31
CA LEU A 23 -1.19 12.10 14.18
C LEU A 23 -0.18 13.17 13.78
N LEU A 24 -0.56 14.47 13.79
CA LEU A 24 0.35 15.60 13.63
C LEU A 24 1.45 15.59 14.71
N ASP A 25 1.07 15.45 15.98
CA ASP A 25 2.02 15.35 17.10
C ASP A 25 2.99 14.18 16.89
N SER A 26 2.48 13.03 16.44
CA SER A 26 3.29 11.85 16.17
C SER A 26 4.22 12.01 14.96
N SER A 27 3.78 12.66 13.88
CA SER A 27 4.59 12.90 12.69
C SER A 27 5.73 13.87 13.00
N ALA A 28 5.47 14.91 13.79
CA ALA A 28 6.49 15.85 14.23
C ALA A 28 7.61 15.20 15.07
N GLN A 29 7.33 14.09 15.77
CA GLN A 29 8.31 13.36 16.57
C GLN A 29 9.05 12.27 15.80
N LEU A 30 8.38 11.66 14.81
CA LEU A 30 8.81 10.43 14.14
C LEU A 30 8.60 10.52 12.62
N SER A 31 9.24 11.52 12.01
CA SER A 31 9.39 11.64 10.56
C SER A 31 10.86 11.50 10.19
N TYR A 32 11.12 10.70 9.16
CA TYR A 32 12.46 10.43 8.65
C TYR A 32 12.69 11.26 7.40
N ASP A 33 13.91 11.78 7.20
CA ASP A 33 14.31 12.31 5.90
C ASP A 33 14.98 11.20 5.08
N PRO A 34 14.31 10.60 4.09
CA PRO A 34 14.90 9.50 3.31
C PRO A 34 16.12 9.93 2.50
N LEU A 35 16.36 11.24 2.31
CA LEU A 35 17.57 11.72 1.65
C LEU A 35 18.82 11.50 2.50
N THR A 36 18.68 11.50 3.84
CA THR A 36 19.80 11.38 4.78
C THR A 36 19.81 10.03 5.51
N GLU A 37 18.65 9.42 5.73
CA GLU A 37 18.51 8.18 6.50
C GLU A 37 18.91 6.93 5.68
N VAL A 38 18.67 6.96 4.37
CA VAL A 38 19.06 5.87 3.47
C VAL A 38 20.49 6.11 3.00
N ASP A 39 21.35 5.10 3.17
CA ASP A 39 22.69 5.11 2.58
C ASP A 39 22.58 4.98 1.05
N TRP A 40 22.69 6.13 0.38
CA TRP A 40 22.66 6.21 -1.08
C TRP A 40 24.03 6.01 -1.72
N ASP A 41 25.12 6.22 -0.99
CA ASP A 41 26.48 6.31 -1.52
C ASP A 41 27.17 4.95 -1.62
N THR A 42 26.89 4.02 -0.70
CA THR A 42 27.44 2.65 -0.78
C THR A 42 26.95 1.96 -2.05
N PRO A 43 27.85 1.43 -2.92
CA PRO A 43 27.44 0.72 -4.12
C PRO A 43 26.49 -0.45 -3.83
N LEU A 44 25.62 -0.79 -4.78
CA LEU A 44 24.77 -1.98 -4.66
C LEU A 44 25.65 -3.23 -4.60
N ASP A 45 25.60 -3.93 -3.47
CA ASP A 45 26.12 -5.29 -3.37
C ASP A 45 25.10 -6.29 -3.95
N THR A 46 25.47 -6.91 -5.08
CA THR A 46 24.61 -7.86 -5.79
C THR A 46 24.53 -9.23 -5.15
N ASP A 47 25.28 -9.48 -4.07
CA ASP A 47 25.17 -10.70 -3.27
C ASP A 47 24.00 -10.67 -2.30
N PHE A 48 23.25 -9.56 -2.22
CA PHE A 48 21.99 -9.48 -1.49
C PHE A 48 20.77 -9.63 -2.40
N HIS A 49 19.68 -10.11 -1.80
CA HIS A 49 18.36 -10.03 -2.42
C HIS A 49 17.80 -8.60 -2.35
N GLY A 50 16.88 -8.27 -3.26
CA GLY A 50 16.10 -7.02 -3.16
C GLY A 50 14.87 -7.13 -2.27
N ALA A 51 14.39 -8.35 -2.04
CA ALA A 51 13.22 -8.69 -1.25
C ALA A 51 13.45 -10.05 -0.61
N SER A 52 12.78 -10.35 0.50
CA SER A 52 12.84 -11.68 1.11
C SER A 52 12.48 -12.73 0.05
N PRO A 53 13.30 -13.78 -0.17
CA PRO A 53 13.10 -14.76 -1.24
C PRO A 53 11.69 -15.35 -1.29
N GLU A 54 11.08 -15.57 -0.14
CA GLU A 54 9.74 -16.16 0.02
C GLU A 54 8.63 -15.29 -0.60
N TRP A 55 8.88 -14.00 -0.83
CA TRP A 55 7.98 -13.08 -1.51
C TRP A 55 8.14 -13.08 -3.04
N SER A 56 9.19 -13.71 -3.58
CA SER A 56 9.37 -13.81 -5.02
C SER A 56 8.19 -14.55 -5.66
N THR A 57 7.75 -14.07 -6.82
CA THR A 57 6.63 -14.69 -7.55
C THR A 57 6.94 -16.10 -8.02
N LEU A 58 8.22 -16.48 -8.10
CA LEU A 58 8.64 -17.82 -8.47
C LEU A 58 8.99 -18.71 -7.27
N TYR A 59 9.08 -18.18 -6.04
CA TYR A 59 9.51 -18.98 -4.90
C TYR A 59 8.71 -20.28 -4.75
N GLY A 60 9.42 -21.40 -4.57
CA GLY A 60 8.83 -22.73 -4.42
C GLY A 60 8.36 -23.40 -5.73
N THR A 61 8.46 -22.73 -6.88
CA THR A 61 8.16 -23.32 -8.19
C THR A 61 9.32 -24.19 -8.71
N PRO A 62 9.07 -25.12 -9.65
CA PRO A 62 10.15 -25.83 -10.35
C PRO A 62 11.19 -24.88 -10.96
N TYR A 63 10.77 -23.79 -11.61
CA TYR A 63 11.70 -22.86 -12.21
C TYR A 63 12.60 -22.19 -11.17
N TRP A 64 12.06 -21.78 -10.02
CA TRP A 64 12.87 -21.24 -8.93
C TRP A 64 13.93 -22.20 -8.40
N ASN A 65 13.59 -23.49 -8.32
CA ASN A 65 14.52 -24.52 -7.86
C ASN A 65 15.67 -24.75 -8.85
N GLU A 66 15.45 -24.45 -10.14
CA GLU A 66 16.47 -24.48 -11.19
C GLU A 66 17.33 -23.20 -11.24
N LEU A 67 16.86 -22.08 -10.68
CA LEU A 67 17.62 -20.83 -10.68
C LEU A 67 18.88 -20.95 -9.82
N SER A 68 19.99 -20.45 -10.36
CA SER A 68 21.17 -20.16 -9.56
C SER A 68 20.87 -19.10 -8.49
N GLU A 69 21.67 -19.09 -7.43
CA GLU A 69 21.53 -18.10 -6.36
C GLU A 69 21.65 -16.66 -6.90
N ALA A 70 22.54 -16.43 -7.86
CA ALA A 70 22.68 -15.13 -8.53
C ALA A 70 21.40 -14.70 -9.27
N GLN A 71 20.72 -15.65 -9.94
CA GLN A 71 19.44 -15.39 -10.63
C GLN A 71 18.31 -15.10 -9.64
N ARG A 72 18.25 -15.79 -8.50
CA ARG A 72 17.26 -15.51 -7.44
C ARG A 72 17.44 -14.11 -6.86
N LYS A 73 18.69 -13.72 -6.58
CA LYS A 73 19.03 -12.37 -6.11
C LYS A 73 18.71 -11.31 -7.17
N ALA A 74 19.05 -11.56 -8.44
CA ALA A 74 18.69 -10.67 -9.54
C ALA A 74 17.17 -10.50 -9.70
N LEU A 75 16.42 -11.59 -9.65
CA LEU A 75 14.95 -11.58 -9.74
C LEU A 75 14.34 -10.77 -8.60
N THR A 76 14.68 -11.07 -7.35
CA THR A 76 14.14 -10.35 -6.18
C THR A 76 14.47 -8.86 -6.21
N ARG A 77 15.64 -8.44 -6.74
CA ARG A 77 15.94 -7.01 -6.97
C ARG A 77 15.02 -6.36 -8.00
N GLN A 78 14.75 -7.04 -9.11
CA GLN A 78 13.82 -6.53 -10.13
C GLN A 78 12.37 -6.49 -9.63
N GLU A 79 11.93 -7.49 -8.86
CA GLU A 79 10.61 -7.54 -8.24
C GLU A 79 10.44 -6.42 -7.21
N ALA A 80 11.41 -6.21 -6.31
CA ALA A 80 11.39 -5.11 -5.34
C ALA A 80 11.29 -3.74 -6.03
N ALA A 81 12.05 -3.52 -7.10
CA ALA A 81 11.97 -2.29 -7.87
C ALA A 81 10.64 -2.11 -8.61
N SER A 82 10.01 -3.20 -9.07
CA SER A 82 8.68 -3.16 -9.68
C SER A 82 7.60 -2.80 -8.65
N VAL A 83 7.69 -3.35 -7.44
CA VAL A 83 6.81 -2.99 -6.32
C VAL A 83 6.95 -1.51 -6.01
N ALA A 84 8.18 -1.02 -5.81
CA ALA A 84 8.45 0.40 -5.56
C ALA A 84 7.91 1.31 -6.68
N SER A 85 8.08 0.92 -7.94
CA SER A 85 7.55 1.67 -9.09
C SER A 85 6.01 1.70 -9.11
N THR A 86 5.37 0.63 -8.66
CA THR A 86 3.91 0.55 -8.53
C THR A 86 3.41 1.38 -7.36
N GLY A 87 4.14 1.42 -6.25
CA GLY A 87 3.91 2.31 -5.10
C GLY A 87 3.87 3.77 -5.53
N ILE A 88 4.90 4.24 -6.25
CA ILE A 88 4.93 5.61 -6.81
C ILE A 88 3.67 5.90 -7.64
N TRP A 89 3.28 4.99 -8.54
CA TRP A 89 2.08 5.19 -9.35
C TRP A 89 0.80 5.30 -8.50
N PHE A 90 0.72 4.49 -7.44
CA PHE A 90 -0.39 4.48 -6.52
C PHE A 90 -0.46 5.74 -5.64
N GLU A 91 0.66 6.15 -5.04
CA GLU A 91 0.79 7.39 -4.27
C GLU A 91 0.34 8.62 -5.09
N MET A 92 0.71 8.67 -6.38
CA MET A 92 0.23 9.73 -7.27
C MET A 92 -1.30 9.78 -7.39
N ILE A 93 -1.99 8.63 -7.36
CA ILE A 93 -3.46 8.57 -7.36
C ILE A 93 -3.99 9.07 -6.02
N LEU A 94 -3.42 8.60 -4.91
CA LEU A 94 -3.85 8.97 -3.56
C LEU A 94 -3.73 10.46 -3.30
N GLN A 95 -2.55 11.03 -3.55
CA GLN A 95 -2.28 12.45 -3.38
C GLN A 95 -3.29 13.32 -4.14
N GLN A 96 -3.66 12.93 -5.36
CA GLN A 96 -4.66 13.66 -6.14
C GLN A 96 -6.07 13.57 -5.52
N MET A 97 -6.44 12.42 -4.94
CA MET A 97 -7.74 12.26 -4.29
C MET A 97 -7.81 13.04 -2.98
N VAL A 98 -6.78 12.95 -2.15
CA VAL A 98 -6.67 13.67 -0.87
C VAL A 98 -6.65 15.18 -1.12
N LEU A 99 -5.84 15.65 -2.07
CA LEU A 99 -5.77 17.06 -2.43
C LEU A 99 -7.12 17.60 -2.93
N ARG A 100 -7.85 16.83 -3.75
CA ARG A 100 -9.20 17.21 -4.20
C ARG A 100 -10.19 17.25 -3.03
N ASP A 101 -10.08 16.33 -2.08
CA ASP A 101 -10.96 16.30 -0.90
C ASP A 101 -10.78 17.54 -0.02
N ILE A 102 -9.53 18.02 0.17
CA ILE A 102 -9.23 19.17 1.03
C ILE A 102 -9.24 20.54 0.33
N TYR A 103 -9.33 20.58 -1.01
CA TYR A 103 -9.08 21.76 -1.86
C TYR A 103 -9.69 23.09 -1.39
N ALA A 104 -10.90 23.06 -0.83
CA ALA A 104 -11.62 24.25 -0.36
C ALA A 104 -12.12 24.11 1.09
N LYS A 105 -11.51 23.21 1.87
CA LYS A 105 -11.80 23.07 3.31
C LYS A 105 -11.05 24.15 4.12
N ASP A 106 -11.46 24.35 5.36
CA ASP A 106 -10.82 25.31 6.27
C ASP A 106 -9.36 24.91 6.53
N PRO A 107 -8.36 25.71 6.11
CA PRO A 107 -6.95 25.36 6.29
C PRO A 107 -6.50 25.39 7.76
N THR A 108 -7.31 25.95 8.66
CA THR A 108 -7.02 25.95 10.11
C THR A 108 -7.44 24.65 10.79
N ASP A 109 -8.17 23.77 10.10
CA ASP A 109 -8.59 22.46 10.61
C ASP A 109 -7.41 21.47 10.66
N ASP A 110 -7.25 20.77 11.79
CA ASP A 110 -6.19 19.78 12.00
C ASP A 110 -6.25 18.64 10.96
N THR A 111 -7.44 18.29 10.45
CA THR A 111 -7.61 17.28 9.40
C THR A 111 -7.03 17.72 8.05
N VAL A 112 -7.14 19.02 7.72
CA VAL A 112 -6.55 19.58 6.49
C VAL A 112 -5.04 19.64 6.61
N GLN A 113 -4.52 20.05 7.78
CA GLN A 113 -3.08 20.07 8.06
C GLN A 113 -2.49 18.65 8.06
N TRP A 114 -3.21 17.67 8.62
CA TRP A 114 -2.83 16.26 8.55
C TRP A 114 -2.78 15.75 7.11
N ALA A 115 -3.82 16.00 6.32
CA ALA A 115 -3.87 15.59 4.92
C ALA A 115 -2.73 16.20 4.08
N LEU A 116 -2.32 17.44 4.35
CA LEU A 116 -1.15 18.06 3.73
C LEU A 116 0.17 17.42 4.20
N THR A 117 0.26 17.05 5.47
CA THR A 117 1.40 16.28 6.00
C THR A 117 1.51 14.93 5.30
N GLU A 118 0.40 14.20 5.18
CA GLU A 118 0.32 12.93 4.45
C GLU A 118 0.79 13.09 2.99
N ILE A 119 0.28 14.10 2.25
CA ILE A 119 0.74 14.38 0.89
C ILE A 119 2.25 14.68 0.83
N ALA A 120 2.81 15.35 1.84
CA ALA A 120 4.24 15.64 1.89
C ALA A 120 5.07 14.38 2.14
N ASP A 121 4.59 13.47 3.00
CA ASP A 121 5.20 12.16 3.25
C ASP A 121 5.20 11.34 1.95
N GLU A 122 4.08 11.26 1.22
CA GLU A 122 4.03 10.55 -0.06
C GLU A 122 4.97 11.11 -1.12
N CYS A 123 5.17 12.43 -1.15
CA CYS A 123 6.18 13.02 -2.03
C CYS A 123 7.59 12.50 -1.70
N ARG A 124 7.92 12.34 -0.42
CA ARG A 124 9.22 11.81 0.04
C ARG A 124 9.32 10.30 -0.21
N HIS A 125 8.26 9.54 0.04
CA HIS A 125 8.15 8.12 -0.29
C HIS A 125 8.40 7.87 -1.77
N SER A 126 7.68 8.57 -2.65
CA SER A 126 7.83 8.45 -4.09
C SER A 126 9.26 8.74 -4.57
N ILE A 127 9.91 9.78 -4.04
CA ILE A 127 11.32 10.09 -4.36
C ILE A 127 12.26 8.99 -3.84
N MET A 128 12.03 8.52 -2.61
CA MET A 128 12.79 7.44 -1.99
C MET A 128 12.71 6.15 -2.82
N PHE A 129 11.49 5.74 -3.21
CA PHE A 129 11.25 4.58 -4.07
C PHE A 129 11.88 4.74 -5.45
N ALA A 130 11.82 5.92 -6.06
CA ALA A 130 12.46 6.18 -7.35
C ALA A 130 13.99 6.04 -7.27
N ARG A 131 14.62 6.59 -6.21
CA ARG A 131 16.06 6.43 -5.96
C ARG A 131 16.41 4.97 -5.67
N GLY A 132 15.59 4.27 -4.89
CA GLY A 132 15.74 2.84 -4.59
C GLY A 132 15.72 1.98 -5.86
N ALA A 133 14.71 2.15 -6.71
CA ALA A 133 14.60 1.45 -7.99
C ALA A 133 15.79 1.73 -8.91
N LYS A 134 16.27 2.99 -8.96
CA LYS A 134 17.48 3.36 -9.70
C LYS A 134 18.72 2.65 -9.15
N LYS A 135 18.90 2.63 -7.82
CA LYS A 135 20.05 1.97 -7.17
C LYS A 135 20.03 0.45 -7.35
N LEU A 136 18.84 -0.16 -7.43
CA LEU A 136 18.66 -1.58 -7.78
C LEU A 136 18.98 -1.90 -9.26
N GLY A 137 19.28 -0.90 -10.10
CA GLY A 137 19.57 -1.09 -11.51
C GLY A 137 18.34 -1.48 -12.34
N ALA A 138 17.14 -1.13 -11.87
CA ALA A 138 15.90 -1.46 -12.56
C ALA A 138 15.54 -0.40 -13.62
N PRO A 139 14.90 -0.80 -14.73
CA PRO A 139 14.28 0.15 -15.63
C PRO A 139 13.02 0.76 -15.01
N ALA A 140 12.46 1.77 -15.67
CA ALA A 140 11.16 2.32 -15.29
C ALA A 140 10.03 1.32 -15.55
N TYR A 141 9.69 0.53 -14.53
CA TYR A 141 8.51 -0.32 -14.56
C TYR A 141 7.25 0.54 -14.50
N ARG A 142 6.29 0.22 -15.36
CA ARG A 142 5.01 0.93 -15.43
C ARG A 142 3.87 -0.07 -15.42
N PRO A 143 2.75 0.25 -14.76
CA PRO A 143 1.52 -0.51 -14.92
C PRO A 143 1.12 -0.60 -16.39
N HIS A 144 0.42 -1.67 -16.76
CA HIS A 144 -0.11 -1.82 -18.10
C HIS A 144 -1.13 -0.72 -18.42
N ARG A 145 -1.35 -0.43 -19.71
CA ARG A 145 -2.18 0.70 -20.17
C ARG A 145 -3.57 0.71 -19.55
N VAL A 146 -4.23 -0.44 -19.43
CA VAL A 146 -5.58 -0.51 -18.85
C VAL A 146 -5.55 -0.15 -17.35
N ALA A 147 -4.55 -0.58 -16.57
CA ALA A 147 -4.39 -0.11 -15.19
C ALA A 147 -4.20 1.40 -15.12
N LEU A 148 -3.39 2.00 -16.01
CA LEU A 148 -3.18 3.44 -16.05
C LEU A 148 -4.48 4.22 -16.29
N GLU A 149 -5.30 3.78 -17.27
CA GLU A 149 -6.59 4.43 -17.54
C GLU A 149 -7.60 4.21 -16.41
N LEU A 150 -7.64 3.01 -15.81
CA LEU A 150 -8.46 2.74 -14.63
C LEU A 150 -8.04 3.60 -13.44
N GLY A 151 -6.73 3.81 -13.22
CA GLY A 151 -6.21 4.72 -12.21
C GLY A 151 -6.59 6.18 -12.48
N ARG A 152 -6.54 6.63 -13.74
CA ARG A 152 -7.00 7.97 -14.13
C ARG A 152 -8.49 8.17 -13.92
N PHE A 153 -9.30 7.17 -14.23
CA PHE A 153 -10.72 7.19 -13.93
C PHE A 153 -10.94 7.23 -12.42
N PHE A 154 -10.34 6.30 -11.69
CA PHE A 154 -10.50 6.14 -10.25
C PHE A 154 -10.14 7.42 -9.48
N LYS A 155 -8.94 8.00 -9.70
CA LYS A 155 -8.54 9.26 -9.05
C LYS A 155 -9.52 10.40 -9.32
N THR A 156 -10.20 10.38 -10.47
CA THR A 156 -11.13 11.44 -10.90
C THR A 156 -12.52 11.29 -10.29
N VAL A 157 -12.99 10.07 -10.05
CA VAL A 157 -14.37 9.81 -9.61
C VAL A 157 -14.51 9.32 -8.17
N ALA A 158 -13.49 8.68 -7.60
CA ALA A 158 -13.56 8.12 -6.26
C ALA A 158 -13.53 9.23 -5.22
N PHE A 159 -14.43 9.21 -4.23
CA PHE A 159 -14.49 10.19 -3.15
C PHE A 159 -14.94 9.51 -1.85
N GLY A 160 -14.75 10.21 -0.73
CA GLY A 160 -15.16 9.74 0.59
C GLY A 160 -14.61 8.34 0.89
N GLU A 161 -15.50 7.42 1.28
CA GLU A 161 -15.08 6.06 1.66
C GLU A 161 -14.42 5.28 0.53
N ALA A 162 -14.72 5.57 -0.74
CA ALA A 162 -14.06 4.89 -1.85
C ALA A 162 -12.59 5.32 -1.98
N ALA A 163 -12.28 6.60 -1.72
CA ALA A 163 -10.92 7.10 -1.75
C ALA A 163 -10.12 6.52 -0.58
N TYR A 164 -10.60 6.71 0.66
CA TYR A 164 -9.88 6.28 1.87
C TYR A 164 -9.81 4.76 2.05
N ALA A 165 -10.84 4.00 1.66
CA ALA A 165 -10.75 2.54 1.74
C ALA A 165 -9.83 1.95 0.65
N ALA A 166 -9.68 2.63 -0.50
CA ALA A 166 -8.74 2.19 -1.52
C ALA A 166 -7.28 2.51 -1.15
N ILE A 167 -7.02 3.55 -0.34
CA ILE A 167 -5.72 3.77 0.33
C ILE A 167 -5.32 2.49 1.07
N LEU A 168 -6.18 2.07 2.02
CA LEU A 168 -5.93 0.89 2.87
C LEU A 168 -5.64 -0.40 2.09
N VAL A 169 -6.28 -0.56 0.94
CA VAL A 169 -6.12 -1.76 0.13
C VAL A 169 -4.69 -1.95 -0.36
N ALA A 170 -4.02 -0.89 -0.83
CA ALA A 170 -2.63 -1.02 -1.25
C ALA A 170 -1.70 -1.08 -0.05
N GLU A 171 -1.95 -0.21 0.93
CA GLU A 171 -1.02 0.02 2.02
C GLU A 171 -0.92 -1.18 2.96
N GLU A 172 -2.04 -1.86 3.26
CA GLU A 172 -1.98 -3.05 4.12
C GLU A 172 -1.30 -4.25 3.43
N VAL A 173 -1.44 -4.38 2.11
CA VAL A 173 -0.74 -5.43 1.34
C VAL A 173 0.77 -5.18 1.36
N LEU A 174 1.17 -3.93 1.14
CA LEU A 174 2.57 -3.52 1.13
C LEU A 174 3.16 -3.59 2.54
N ASP A 175 2.45 -3.16 3.58
CA ASP A 175 2.92 -3.11 4.96
C ASP A 175 3.42 -4.47 5.46
N VAL A 176 2.66 -5.55 5.24
CA VAL A 176 3.09 -6.90 5.66
C VAL A 176 4.37 -7.32 4.93
N MET A 177 4.41 -7.11 3.62
CA MET A 177 5.57 -7.44 2.80
C MET A 177 6.82 -6.64 3.20
N GLN A 178 6.67 -5.35 3.43
CA GLN A 178 7.76 -4.45 3.82
C GLN A 178 8.25 -4.75 5.24
N ARG A 179 7.37 -5.13 6.17
CA ARG A 179 7.73 -5.57 7.52
C ARG A 179 8.58 -6.85 7.52
N ASP A 180 8.35 -7.76 6.58
CA ASP A 180 9.21 -8.93 6.41
C ASP A 180 10.57 -8.51 5.83
N TRP A 181 10.56 -7.70 4.77
CA TRP A 181 11.78 -7.29 4.08
C TRP A 181 12.72 -6.49 4.98
N MET A 182 12.19 -5.58 5.80
CA MET A 182 13.02 -4.76 6.71
C MET A 182 13.74 -5.58 7.78
N ARG A 183 13.23 -6.78 8.13
CA ARG A 183 13.78 -7.65 9.17
C ARG A 183 14.73 -8.72 8.63
N ASP A 184 14.68 -9.00 7.34
CA ASP A 184 15.45 -10.06 6.70
C ASP A 184 16.86 -9.61 6.33
N GLU A 185 17.88 -10.18 6.97
CA GLU A 185 19.29 -9.84 6.73
C GLU A 185 19.80 -10.26 5.34
N ARG A 186 19.05 -11.11 4.62
CA ARG A 186 19.35 -11.47 3.21
C ARG A 186 18.99 -10.34 2.24
N VAL A 187 18.19 -9.37 2.68
CA VAL A 187 17.77 -8.20 1.88
C VAL A 187 18.81 -7.10 1.98
N VAL A 188 19.10 -6.45 0.85
CA VAL A 188 20.12 -5.40 0.77
C VAL A 188 19.82 -4.26 1.77
N PRO A 189 20.81 -3.79 2.55
CA PRO A 189 20.56 -2.89 3.69
C PRO A 189 19.76 -1.64 3.37
N PHE A 190 20.04 -0.95 2.26
CA PHE A 190 19.30 0.28 1.93
C PHE A 190 17.81 0.01 1.63
N VAL A 191 17.46 -1.15 1.08
CA VAL A 191 16.05 -1.53 0.88
C VAL A 191 15.38 -1.79 2.23
N ARG A 192 16.09 -2.39 3.19
CA ARG A 192 15.58 -2.57 4.56
C ARG A 192 15.28 -1.22 5.22
N THR A 193 16.16 -0.23 5.05
CA THR A 193 15.94 1.14 5.56
C THR A 193 14.76 1.82 4.89
N ILE A 194 14.63 1.73 3.56
CA ILE A 194 13.47 2.24 2.81
C ILE A 194 12.17 1.67 3.37
N ASN A 195 12.11 0.35 3.57
CA ASN A 195 10.93 -0.32 4.11
C ASN A 195 10.65 0.08 5.56
N ASN A 196 11.69 0.25 6.39
CA ASN A 196 11.53 0.73 7.77
C ASN A 196 10.89 2.13 7.82
N ILE A 197 11.40 3.06 7.01
CA ILE A 197 10.86 4.42 6.92
C ILE A 197 9.39 4.35 6.52
N HIS A 198 9.09 3.72 5.39
CA HIS A 198 7.73 3.64 4.85
C HIS A 198 6.74 3.02 5.85
N VAL A 199 7.10 1.88 6.47
CA VAL A 199 6.24 1.18 7.43
C VAL A 199 5.93 2.02 8.67
N VAL A 200 6.90 2.81 9.16
CA VAL A 200 6.67 3.66 10.34
C VAL A 200 5.70 4.78 9.99
N GLU A 201 5.88 5.42 8.83
CA GLU A 201 5.06 6.56 8.41
C GLU A 201 3.64 6.12 8.00
N GLU A 202 3.53 5.06 7.20
CA GLU A 202 2.26 4.52 6.68
C GLU A 202 1.34 3.99 7.78
N SER A 203 1.89 3.57 8.93
CA SER A 203 1.09 3.17 10.08
C SER A 203 0.12 4.26 10.55
N ARG A 204 0.50 5.54 10.36
CA ARG A 204 -0.31 6.71 10.69
C ARG A 204 -1.37 6.98 9.63
N HIS A 205 -0.98 6.94 8.35
CA HIS A 205 -1.88 7.14 7.21
C HIS A 205 -2.99 6.09 7.20
N MET A 206 -2.65 4.81 7.40
CA MET A 206 -3.64 3.74 7.56
C MET A 206 -4.61 3.96 8.73
N LYS A 207 -4.15 4.54 9.85
CA LYS A 207 -5.03 4.85 10.99
C LYS A 207 -6.02 5.95 10.63
N PHE A 208 -5.57 7.00 9.96
CA PHE A 208 -6.42 8.08 9.45
C PHE A 208 -7.43 7.56 8.43
N ALA A 209 -6.97 6.81 7.43
CA ALA A 209 -7.82 6.26 6.37
C ALA A 209 -8.92 5.32 6.90
N ARG A 210 -8.65 4.51 7.94
CA ARG A 210 -9.68 3.70 8.60
C ARG A 210 -10.73 4.55 9.30
N ASP A 211 -10.34 5.66 9.91
CA ASP A 211 -11.25 6.58 10.60
C ASP A 211 -12.14 7.32 9.59
N GLU A 212 -11.54 7.90 8.54
CA GLU A 212 -12.26 8.56 7.45
C GLU A 212 -13.22 7.61 6.72
N THR A 213 -12.78 6.37 6.46
CA THR A 213 -13.65 5.35 5.87
C THR A 213 -14.91 5.11 6.72
N ARG A 214 -14.76 4.97 8.04
CA ARG A 214 -15.92 4.79 8.95
C ARG A 214 -16.81 6.03 8.97
N ARG A 215 -16.22 7.22 9.03
CA ARG A 215 -16.94 8.51 9.02
C ARG A 215 -17.80 8.66 7.76
N HIS A 216 -17.21 8.45 6.58
CA HIS A 216 -17.93 8.53 5.32
C HIS A 216 -19.02 7.46 5.21
N LEU A 217 -18.74 6.22 5.65
CA LEU A 217 -19.73 5.14 5.64
C LEU A 217 -20.91 5.34 6.60
N SER A 218 -20.73 6.10 7.70
CA SER A 218 -21.82 6.45 8.61
C SER A 218 -22.91 7.28 7.94
N ARG A 219 -22.54 8.02 6.88
CA ARG A 219 -23.42 8.87 6.06
C ARG A 219 -23.82 8.19 4.74
N ALA A 220 -23.31 7.00 4.45
CA ALA A 220 -23.51 6.31 3.18
C ALA A 220 -24.76 5.42 3.18
N GLY A 221 -25.66 5.64 2.22
CA GLY A 221 -26.79 4.75 1.95
C GLY A 221 -26.37 3.39 1.38
N ARG A 222 -27.30 2.42 1.39
CA ARG A 222 -27.06 1.04 0.94
C ARG A 222 -26.54 0.95 -0.51
N LEU A 223 -27.07 1.79 -1.41
CA LEU A 223 -26.65 1.81 -2.81
C LEU A 223 -25.21 2.31 -2.96
N ARG A 224 -24.87 3.44 -2.33
CA ARG A 224 -23.51 3.99 -2.33
C ARG A 224 -22.50 2.97 -1.80
N ARG A 225 -22.81 2.34 -0.66
CA ARG A 225 -21.96 1.29 -0.08
C ARG A 225 -21.72 0.13 -1.04
N ARG A 226 -22.74 -0.34 -1.76
CA ARG A 226 -22.59 -1.43 -2.75
C ARG A 226 -21.73 -1.03 -3.94
N ILE A 227 -21.93 0.17 -4.48
CA ILE A 227 -21.13 0.69 -5.60
C ILE A 227 -19.67 0.85 -5.17
N HIS A 228 -19.44 1.46 -4.01
CA HIS A 228 -18.09 1.68 -3.50
C HIS A 228 -17.38 0.38 -3.14
N ALA A 229 -18.10 -0.61 -2.57
CA ALA A 229 -17.56 -1.95 -2.35
C ALA A 229 -17.00 -2.58 -3.64
N VAL A 230 -17.74 -2.47 -4.75
CA VAL A 230 -17.26 -2.96 -6.05
C VAL A 230 -16.08 -2.14 -6.54
N LEU A 231 -16.17 -0.81 -6.49
CA LEU A 231 -15.11 0.08 -6.95
C LEU A 231 -13.78 -0.18 -6.21
N ILE A 232 -13.82 -0.31 -4.89
CA ILE A 232 -12.65 -0.64 -4.05
C ILE A 232 -12.09 -2.01 -4.42
N SER A 233 -12.95 -3.02 -4.64
CA SER A 233 -12.49 -4.36 -5.03
C SER A 233 -11.83 -4.40 -6.41
N VAL A 234 -12.30 -3.57 -7.35
CA VAL A 234 -11.67 -3.39 -8.66
C VAL A 234 -10.32 -2.70 -8.51
N ALA A 235 -10.24 -1.65 -7.68
CA ALA A 235 -8.98 -0.99 -7.38
C ALA A 235 -7.96 -1.98 -6.78
N ALA A 236 -8.38 -2.78 -5.79
CA ALA A 236 -7.57 -3.85 -5.19
C ALA A 236 -7.02 -4.81 -6.23
N TYR A 237 -7.90 -5.31 -7.11
CA TYR A 237 -7.49 -6.21 -8.17
C TYR A 237 -6.45 -5.59 -9.09
N VAL A 238 -6.66 -4.34 -9.52
CA VAL A 238 -5.74 -3.64 -10.42
C VAL A 238 -4.38 -3.39 -9.75
N ILE A 239 -4.36 -2.95 -8.49
CA ILE A 239 -3.14 -2.65 -7.74
C ILE A 239 -2.33 -3.92 -7.55
N VAL A 240 -2.93 -4.97 -6.96
CA VAL A 240 -2.23 -6.23 -6.66
C VAL A 240 -1.69 -6.88 -7.93
N THR A 241 -2.48 -6.91 -9.01
CA THR A 241 -2.02 -7.49 -10.29
C THR A 241 -1.00 -6.62 -11.04
N SER A 242 -0.74 -5.39 -10.59
CA SER A 242 0.27 -4.49 -11.17
C SER A 242 1.60 -4.50 -10.41
N MET A 243 1.66 -5.02 -9.18
CA MET A 243 2.84 -4.99 -8.31
C MET A 243 4.10 -5.56 -8.98
N VAL A 244 3.95 -6.68 -9.69
CA VAL A 244 5.08 -7.35 -10.38
C VAL A 244 4.88 -7.24 -11.89
N ASN A 245 5.71 -6.41 -12.52
CA ASN A 245 5.71 -6.23 -13.96
C ASN A 245 6.29 -7.47 -14.65
N ARG A 246 5.64 -7.97 -15.70
CA ARG A 246 6.14 -9.13 -16.46
C ARG A 246 7.61 -9.03 -16.89
N LYS A 247 8.10 -7.82 -17.17
CA LYS A 247 9.47 -7.59 -17.64
C LYS A 247 10.53 -7.82 -16.57
N VAL A 248 10.16 -7.97 -15.28
CA VAL A 248 11.14 -8.29 -14.22
C VAL A 248 11.90 -9.58 -14.52
N TYR A 249 11.23 -10.56 -15.12
CA TYR A 249 11.85 -11.85 -15.45
C TYR A 249 12.91 -11.69 -16.54
N ALA A 250 12.57 -11.03 -17.65
CA ALA A 250 13.53 -10.76 -18.73
C ALA A 250 14.71 -9.90 -18.24
N ASN A 251 14.45 -8.89 -17.40
CA ASN A 251 15.51 -8.04 -16.82
C ASN A 251 16.37 -8.76 -15.78
N ALA A 252 15.87 -9.85 -15.20
CA ALA A 252 16.64 -10.76 -14.35
C ALA A 252 17.35 -11.87 -15.16
N GLY A 253 17.25 -11.86 -16.50
CA GLY A 253 17.87 -12.86 -17.37
C GLY A 253 17.12 -14.19 -17.43
N LEU A 254 15.82 -14.19 -17.15
CA LEU A 254 14.96 -15.37 -17.14
C LEU A 254 14.09 -15.46 -18.40
N ASP A 255 13.62 -16.67 -18.71
CA ASP A 255 12.57 -16.92 -19.70
C ASP A 255 11.25 -16.32 -19.17
N GLU A 256 10.86 -15.21 -19.77
CA GLU A 256 9.67 -14.44 -19.36
C GLU A 256 8.38 -15.26 -19.48
N GLU A 257 8.22 -16.03 -20.56
CA GLU A 257 6.98 -16.78 -20.80
C GLU A 257 6.84 -17.93 -19.81
N ARG A 258 7.94 -18.65 -19.55
CA ARG A 258 7.96 -19.70 -18.52
C ARG A 258 7.71 -19.11 -17.15
N ALA A 259 8.41 -18.05 -16.78
CA ALA A 259 8.25 -17.40 -15.48
C ALA A 259 6.80 -16.95 -15.24
N LEU A 260 6.16 -16.32 -16.23
CA LEU A 260 4.76 -15.92 -16.13
C LEU A 260 3.80 -17.10 -15.92
N ARG A 261 4.03 -18.23 -16.61
CA ARG A 261 3.21 -19.43 -16.43
C ARG A 261 3.35 -19.99 -15.02
N GLU A 262 4.57 -20.11 -14.52
CA GLU A 262 4.84 -20.66 -13.19
C GLU A 262 4.41 -19.72 -12.06
N ALA A 263 4.66 -18.41 -12.17
CA ALA A 263 4.18 -17.41 -11.22
C ALA A 263 2.65 -17.43 -11.10
N LYS A 264 1.93 -17.55 -12.22
CA LYS A 264 0.46 -17.65 -12.23
C LYS A 264 -0.04 -18.93 -11.55
N ALA A 265 0.73 -20.02 -11.61
CA ALA A 265 0.39 -21.30 -10.97
C ALA A 265 0.89 -21.40 -9.53
N ASN A 266 1.69 -20.45 -9.04
CA ASN A 266 2.35 -20.53 -7.75
C ASN A 266 1.38 -20.41 -6.56
N GLU A 267 1.04 -21.53 -5.94
CA GLU A 267 0.16 -21.56 -4.76
C GLU A 267 0.79 -21.00 -3.48
N HIS A 268 2.13 -21.09 -3.35
CA HIS A 268 2.85 -20.45 -2.23
C HIS A 268 2.64 -18.94 -2.26
N HIS A 269 2.91 -18.31 -3.41
CA HIS A 269 2.74 -16.87 -3.57
C HIS A 269 1.27 -16.44 -3.35
N LYS A 270 0.30 -17.18 -3.90
CA LYS A 270 -1.13 -16.90 -3.65
C LYS A 270 -1.51 -17.03 -2.18
N SER A 271 -0.92 -17.98 -1.45
CA SER A 271 -1.17 -18.15 -0.03
C SER A 271 -0.58 -17.01 0.80
N MET A 272 0.64 -16.57 0.46
CA MET A 272 1.27 -15.40 1.06
C MET A 272 0.41 -14.15 0.86
N MET A 273 -0.07 -13.91 -0.37
CA MET A 273 -0.97 -12.78 -0.66
C MET A 273 -2.25 -12.83 0.19
N ARG A 274 -2.93 -13.99 0.26
CA ARG A 274 -4.13 -14.14 1.12
C ARG A 274 -3.83 -13.85 2.59
N ALA A 275 -2.73 -14.39 3.12
CA ALA A 275 -2.35 -14.22 4.52
C ALA A 275 -2.06 -12.74 4.84
N SER A 276 -1.33 -12.05 3.96
CA SER A 276 -0.99 -10.63 4.11
C SER A 276 -2.21 -9.70 4.11
N CYS A 277 -3.30 -10.10 3.44
CA CYS A 277 -4.51 -9.28 3.32
C CYS A 277 -5.55 -9.54 4.42
N SER A 278 -5.28 -10.44 5.36
CA SER A 278 -6.25 -10.86 6.37
C SER A 278 -6.82 -9.68 7.18
N GLY A 279 -5.95 -8.81 7.73
CA GLY A 279 -6.36 -7.62 8.48
C GLY A 279 -7.22 -6.64 7.67
N LEU A 280 -6.85 -6.42 6.40
CA LEU A 280 -7.62 -5.58 5.48
C LEU A 280 -9.02 -6.17 5.24
N MET A 281 -9.09 -7.48 4.98
CA MET A 281 -10.36 -8.17 4.75
C MET A 281 -11.26 -8.13 6.00
N GLU A 282 -10.69 -8.31 7.19
CA GLU A 282 -11.41 -8.14 8.47
C GLU A 282 -11.97 -6.71 8.61
N PHE A 283 -11.16 -5.69 8.31
CA PHE A 283 -11.63 -4.31 8.36
C PHE A 283 -12.76 -4.06 7.34
N LEU A 284 -12.58 -4.43 6.08
CA LEU A 284 -13.59 -4.27 5.04
C LEU A 284 -14.88 -5.03 5.36
N ALA A 285 -14.78 -6.21 6.00
CA ALA A 285 -15.92 -6.95 6.50
C ALA A 285 -16.66 -6.16 7.59
N SER A 286 -15.92 -5.64 8.58
CA SER A 286 -16.46 -4.90 9.72
C SER A 286 -17.26 -3.65 9.32
N VAL A 287 -16.88 -3.02 8.20
CA VAL A 287 -17.55 -1.83 7.66
C VAL A 287 -18.56 -2.15 6.54
N GLY A 288 -18.78 -3.43 6.22
CA GLY A 288 -19.79 -3.88 5.26
C GLY A 288 -19.42 -3.61 3.79
N LEU A 289 -18.13 -3.58 3.47
CA LEU A 289 -17.60 -3.42 2.10
C LEU A 289 -17.29 -4.76 1.41
N LEU A 290 -17.39 -5.91 2.10
CA LEU A 290 -17.30 -7.24 1.49
C LEU A 290 -18.66 -7.73 0.96
N THR A 291 -19.09 -7.16 -0.16
CA THR A 291 -20.32 -7.60 -0.84
C THR A 291 -20.07 -8.78 -1.78
N ARG A 292 -21.10 -9.58 -2.13
CA ARG A 292 -20.96 -10.70 -3.07
C ARG A 292 -20.30 -10.29 -4.41
N PRO A 293 -20.68 -9.18 -5.05
CA PRO A 293 -19.99 -8.72 -6.26
C PRO A 293 -18.53 -8.32 -6.01
N ALA A 294 -18.21 -7.70 -4.87
CA ALA A 294 -16.85 -7.32 -4.53
C ALA A 294 -15.93 -8.54 -4.31
N LEU A 295 -16.46 -9.60 -3.68
CA LEU A 295 -15.73 -10.86 -3.45
C LEU A 295 -15.24 -11.52 -4.76
N PHE A 296 -15.88 -11.27 -5.90
CA PHE A 296 -15.40 -11.76 -7.19
C PHE A 296 -13.99 -11.25 -7.51
N PHE A 297 -13.75 -9.95 -7.32
CA PHE A 297 -12.45 -9.34 -7.62
C PHE A 297 -11.39 -9.72 -6.59
N TYR A 298 -11.75 -9.74 -5.30
CA TYR A 298 -10.83 -10.16 -4.23
C TYR A 298 -10.34 -11.60 -4.41
N ARG A 299 -11.23 -12.55 -4.77
CA ARG A 299 -10.85 -13.94 -5.09
C ARG A 299 -9.92 -14.02 -6.29
N ARG A 300 -10.18 -13.23 -7.33
CA ARG A 300 -9.36 -13.19 -8.55
C ARG A 300 -7.98 -12.58 -8.32
N ALA A 301 -7.85 -11.71 -7.32
CA ALA A 301 -6.58 -11.16 -6.84
C ALA A 301 -5.89 -12.04 -5.78
N HIS A 302 -6.49 -13.17 -5.39
CA HIS A 302 -6.00 -14.04 -4.31
C HIS A 302 -5.85 -13.31 -2.96
N LEU A 303 -6.84 -12.49 -2.60
CA LEU A 303 -6.89 -11.77 -1.31
C LEU A 303 -7.83 -12.43 -0.29
N VAL A 304 -8.68 -13.36 -0.75
CA VAL A 304 -9.61 -14.20 0.04
C VAL A 304 -9.72 -15.61 -0.53
#